data_AF-A0A539E0U5-F1
#
_entry.id   AF-A0A539E0U5-F1
#
_cell.length_a   1.000
_cell.length_b   1.000
_cell.length_c   1.000
_cell.angle_alpha   90.00
_cell.angle_beta   90.00
_cell.angle_gamma   90.00
#
_symmetry.space_group_name_H-M   'P 1'
#
loop_
_entity.id
_entity.type
_entity.pdbx_description
1 polymer ?
#
loop_
_entity_poly.entity_id
_entity_poly.type
_entity_poly.pdbx_seq_one_letter_code
_entity_poly.pdbx_strand_id
1 'polypeptide(L)'
;MPYARAFNETDTRVTLNQRVRAVRRSEGRLEVELGSDHSAHRTRRVVDAVVVDRGVGANDDLYRALVPMSLNGGEVDHAALIAGRPQPVTGGGFQLFRIGDAVAGRNIHAAVYDALRLCHTL
;
A
#
# COMPACT_ATOMS: atom_id res chain seq x y z
N MET A 1 17.71 5.19 3.94
CA MET A 1 16.90 4.50 2.91
C MET A 1 17.80 3.57 2.13
N PRO A 2 17.66 2.25 2.25
CA PRO A 2 18.60 1.28 1.67
C PRO A 2 18.76 1.39 0.14
N TYR A 3 17.72 1.80 -0.60
CA TYR A 3 17.77 1.97 -2.05
C TYR A 3 18.64 3.15 -2.52
N ALA A 4 18.81 4.19 -1.68
CA ALA A 4 19.58 5.37 -2.06
C ALA A 4 21.07 5.05 -2.25
N ARG A 5 21.61 4.13 -1.44
CA ARG A 5 22.98 3.62 -1.59
C ARG A 5 23.13 2.87 -2.91
N ALA A 6 22.23 1.93 -3.20
CA ALA A 6 22.26 1.16 -4.44
C ALA A 6 22.17 2.05 -5.69
N PHE A 7 21.31 3.07 -5.68
CA PHE A 7 21.21 4.03 -6.78
C PHE A 7 22.49 4.83 -7.00
N ASN A 8 23.17 5.21 -5.91
CA ASN A 8 24.44 5.92 -5.98
C ASN A 8 25.57 5.01 -6.52
N GLU A 9 25.67 3.77 -6.03
CA GLU A 9 26.71 2.82 -6.44
C GLU A 9 26.56 2.32 -7.89
N THR A 10 25.41 2.56 -8.52
CA THR A 10 25.08 2.11 -9.89
C THR A 10 24.83 3.26 -10.87
N ASP A 11 25.16 4.50 -10.49
CA ASP A 11 24.92 5.70 -11.31
C ASP A 11 23.47 5.83 -11.83
N THR A 12 22.51 5.42 -11.00
CA THR A 12 21.08 5.45 -11.37
C THR A 12 20.61 6.89 -11.56
N ARG A 13 20.03 7.19 -12.72
CA ARG A 13 19.45 8.52 -13.03
C ARG A 13 18.14 8.77 -12.29
N VAL A 14 18.19 9.54 -11.20
CA VAL A 14 17.01 10.07 -10.51
C VAL A 14 16.56 11.38 -11.16
N THR A 15 15.26 11.51 -11.46
CA THR A 15 14.69 12.74 -12.05
C THR A 15 13.54 13.23 -11.18
N LEU A 16 13.76 14.36 -10.51
CA LEU A 16 12.80 14.97 -9.60
C LEU A 16 11.84 15.92 -10.36
N ASN A 17 10.69 16.22 -9.75
CA ASN A 17 9.67 17.15 -10.28
C ASN A 17 9.13 16.77 -11.67
N GLN A 18 9.20 15.49 -12.03
CA GLN A 18 8.67 14.92 -13.26
C GLN A 18 7.78 13.71 -12.92
N ARG A 19 6.77 13.46 -13.76
CA ARG A 19 5.91 12.28 -13.72
C ARG A 19 5.73 11.70 -15.12
N VAL A 20 5.36 10.43 -15.17
CA VAL A 20 4.94 9.79 -16.44
C VAL A 20 3.62 10.41 -16.89
N ARG A 21 3.58 10.85 -18.15
CA ARG A 21 2.40 11.42 -18.82
C ARG A 21 1.72 10.41 -19.73
N ALA A 22 2.53 9.66 -20.48
CA ALA A 22 2.05 8.62 -21.37
C ALA A 22 3.12 7.53 -21.53
N VAL A 23 2.68 6.30 -21.79
CA VAL A 23 3.52 5.19 -22.19
C VAL A 23 2.95 4.63 -23.49
N ARG A 24 3.76 4.54 -24.53
CA ARG A 24 3.36 4.06 -25.86
C ARG A 24 4.30 2.94 -26.29
N ARG A 25 3.77 1.91 -26.96
CA ARG A 25 4.61 0.90 -27.61
C ARG A 25 5.19 1.47 -28.90
N SER A 26 6.48 1.27 -29.13
CA SER A 26 7.18 1.68 -30.36
C SER A 26 8.31 0.71 -30.65
N GLU A 27 8.31 0.10 -31.85
CA GLU A 27 9.41 -0.77 -32.33
C GLU A 27 9.84 -1.87 -31.33
N GLY A 28 8.87 -2.52 -30.68
CA GLY A 28 9.14 -3.57 -29.69
C GLY A 28 9.60 -3.06 -28.31
N ARG A 29 9.70 -1.75 -28.13
CA ARG A 29 10.07 -1.07 -26.87
C ARG A 29 8.94 -0.15 -26.39
N LEU A 30 9.17 0.55 -25.28
CA LEU A 30 8.25 1.52 -24.71
C LEU A 30 8.83 2.92 -24.79
N GLU A 31 8.13 3.82 -25.47
CA GLU A 31 8.38 5.26 -25.40
C GLU A 31 7.57 5.85 -24.23
N VAL A 32 8.28 6.46 -23.28
CA VAL A 32 7.72 7.09 -22.09
C VAL A 32 7.85 8.60 -22.20
N GLU A 33 6.73 9.28 -22.12
CA GLU A 33 6.70 10.74 -22.03
C GLU A 33 6.72 11.18 -20.56
N LEU A 34 7.69 12.00 -20.20
CA LEU A 34 7.88 12.56 -18.87
C LEU A 34 7.61 14.07 -18.90
N GLY A 35 6.94 14.59 -17.87
CA GLY A 35 6.67 16.02 -17.74
C GLY A 35 6.36 16.46 -16.31
N SER A 36 6.27 17.77 -16.08
CA SER A 36 5.89 18.37 -14.80
C SER A 36 4.48 18.95 -14.86
N ASP A 37 3.75 18.99 -13.74
CA ASP A 37 2.46 19.69 -13.64
C ASP A 37 2.64 21.23 -13.65
N HIS A 38 3.88 21.70 -13.49
CA HIS A 38 4.21 23.12 -13.41
C HIS A 38 4.76 23.71 -14.72
N SER A 39 4.87 22.92 -15.80
CA SER A 39 5.35 23.43 -17.10
C SER A 39 4.89 22.59 -18.30
N ALA A 40 4.96 23.20 -19.48
CA ALA A 40 4.71 22.53 -20.76
C ALA A 40 5.89 21.64 -21.21
N HIS A 41 7.04 21.69 -20.54
CA HIS A 41 8.22 20.93 -20.92
C HIS A 41 7.96 19.42 -20.88
N ARG A 42 8.37 18.71 -21.94
CA ARG A 42 8.24 17.25 -22.09
C ARG A 42 9.55 16.65 -22.54
N THR A 43 9.87 15.47 -22.03
CA THR A 43 10.99 14.66 -22.50
C THR A 43 10.51 13.25 -22.79
N ARG A 44 11.19 12.56 -23.70
CA ARG A 44 10.88 11.16 -24.04
C ARG A 44 12.05 10.27 -23.66
N ARG A 45 11.73 9.05 -23.23
CA ARG A 45 12.71 7.98 -22.99
C ARG A 45 12.20 6.69 -23.62
N VAL A 46 13.08 6.00 -24.34
CA VAL A 46 12.78 4.66 -24.85
C VAL A 46 13.40 3.65 -23.90
N VAL A 47 12.59 2.73 -23.39
CA VAL A 47 12.98 1.71 -22.41
C VAL A 47 12.35 0.37 -22.77
N ASP A 48 12.96 -0.72 -22.30
CA ASP A 48 12.42 -2.06 -22.49
C ASP A 48 11.25 -2.37 -21.54
N ALA A 49 11.23 -1.73 -20.36
CA ALA A 49 10.18 -1.91 -19.36
C ALA A 49 9.89 -0.61 -18.59
N VAL A 50 8.65 -0.48 -18.13
CA VAL A 50 8.22 0.57 -17.20
C VAL A 50 7.65 -0.09 -15.96
N VAL A 51 8.23 0.18 -14.81
CA VAL A 51 7.74 -0.28 -13.51
C VAL A 51 7.14 0.92 -12.78
N VAL A 52 5.89 0.78 -12.33
CA VAL A 52 5.18 1.81 -11.58
C VAL A 52 5.04 1.37 -10.14
N ASP A 53 5.62 2.16 -9.24
CA ASP A 53 5.37 2.08 -7.81
C ASP A 53 4.71 3.40 -7.37
N ARG A 54 3.40 3.36 -7.09
CA ARG A 54 2.59 4.53 -6.69
C ARG A 54 2.02 4.36 -5.28
N GLY A 55 2.72 3.62 -4.43
CA GLY A 55 2.19 3.20 -3.13
C GLY A 55 0.99 2.25 -3.26
N VAL A 56 0.44 1.88 -2.11
CA VAL A 56 -0.65 0.91 -2.00
C VAL A 56 -1.86 1.58 -1.36
N GLY A 57 -3.04 1.38 -1.94
CA GLY A 57 -4.32 1.72 -1.33
C GLY A 57 -4.99 0.44 -0.81
N ALA A 58 -5.65 0.53 0.35
CA ALA A 58 -6.45 -0.58 0.85
C ALA A 58 -7.66 -0.82 -0.07
N ASN A 59 -7.93 -2.07 -0.42
CA ASN A 59 -9.18 -2.48 -1.06
C ASN A 59 -10.25 -2.64 0.02
N ASP A 60 -10.87 -1.54 0.43
CA ASP A 60 -11.70 -1.47 1.64
C ASP A 60 -13.22 -1.38 1.38
N ASP A 61 -13.66 -1.49 0.12
CA ASP A 61 -15.07 -1.38 -0.25
C ASP A 61 -15.95 -2.42 0.48
N LEU A 62 -15.54 -3.69 0.45
CA LEU A 62 -16.25 -4.76 1.16
C LEU A 62 -16.22 -4.55 2.67
N TYR A 63 -15.08 -4.12 3.22
CA TYR A 63 -14.95 -3.83 4.64
C TYR A 63 -15.97 -2.75 5.05
N ARG A 64 -16.01 -1.63 4.32
CA ARG A 64 -16.95 -0.52 4.58
C ARG A 64 -18.41 -0.96 4.46
N ALA A 65 -18.74 -1.83 3.51
CA ALA A 65 -20.08 -2.39 3.37
C ALA A 65 -20.48 -3.28 4.57
N LEU A 66 -19.52 -4.00 5.16
CA LEU A 66 -19.75 -4.90 6.30
C LEU A 66 -19.72 -4.20 7.67
N VAL A 67 -19.04 -3.06 7.81
CA VAL A 67 -18.96 -2.29 9.07
C VAL A 67 -20.33 -2.10 9.76
N PRO A 68 -21.39 -1.59 9.09
CA PRO A 68 -22.68 -1.36 9.75
C PRO A 68 -23.40 -2.65 10.16
N MET A 69 -23.01 -3.80 9.61
CA MET A 69 -23.57 -5.12 9.92
C MET A 69 -22.76 -5.87 10.98
N SER A 70 -21.54 -5.41 11.26
CA SER A 70 -20.62 -6.04 12.21
C SER A 70 -20.97 -5.69 13.66
N LEU A 71 -20.78 -6.63 14.56
CA LEU A 71 -21.06 -6.44 15.98
C LEU A 71 -20.17 -5.37 16.62
N ASN A 72 -18.91 -5.29 16.18
CA ASN A 72 -17.91 -4.38 16.71
C ASN A 72 -17.80 -3.06 15.93
N GLY A 73 -18.63 -2.83 14.89
CA GLY A 73 -18.54 -1.63 14.05
C GLY A 73 -17.17 -1.42 13.39
N GLY A 74 -16.37 -2.49 13.22
CA GLY A 74 -14.99 -2.41 12.76
C GLY A 74 -13.99 -1.87 13.79
N GLU A 75 -14.37 -1.68 15.05
CA GLU A 75 -13.50 -1.21 16.12
C GLU A 75 -12.52 -2.30 16.57
N VAL A 76 -11.30 -1.86 16.90
CA VAL A 76 -10.24 -2.71 17.45
C VAL A 76 -9.73 -2.05 18.74
N ASP A 77 -9.82 -2.76 19.85
CA ASP A 77 -9.11 -2.39 21.07
C ASP A 77 -7.63 -2.75 20.90
N HIS A 78 -6.85 -1.74 20.51
CA HIS A 78 -5.41 -1.86 20.32
C HIS A 78 -4.67 -2.21 21.62
N ALA A 79 -5.14 -1.77 22.79
CA ALA A 79 -4.48 -2.09 24.05
C ALA A 79 -4.67 -3.56 24.42
N ALA A 80 -5.88 -4.11 24.22
CA ALA A 80 -6.14 -5.54 24.35
C ALA A 80 -5.34 -6.36 23.33
N LEU A 81 -5.34 -5.93 22.06
CA LEU A 81 -4.62 -6.63 20.98
C LEU A 81 -3.11 -6.69 21.23
N ILE A 82 -2.49 -5.57 21.63
CA ILE A 82 -1.05 -5.51 21.94
C ILE A 82 -0.72 -6.37 23.16
N ALA A 83 -1.59 -6.40 24.17
CA ALA A 83 -1.41 -7.20 25.37
C ALA A 83 -1.76 -8.69 25.18
N GLY A 84 -2.16 -9.12 23.98
CA GLY A 84 -2.58 -10.50 23.74
C GLY A 84 -3.83 -10.89 24.52
N ARG A 85 -4.76 -9.95 24.72
CA ARG A 85 -6.07 -10.19 25.33
C ARG A 85 -7.18 -10.22 24.28
N PRO A 86 -8.27 -10.97 24.51
CA PRO A 86 -9.44 -10.96 23.64
C PRO A 86 -10.01 -9.56 23.45
N GLN A 87 -10.61 -9.32 22.29
CA GLN A 87 -11.33 -8.07 22.01
C GLN A 87 -12.62 -8.00 22.85
N PRO A 88 -12.97 -6.85 23.44
CA PRO A 88 -13.97 -6.74 24.51
C PRO A 88 -15.44 -6.80 24.03
N VAL A 89 -15.75 -7.57 22.99
CA VAL A 89 -17.05 -7.55 22.32
C VAL A 89 -17.87 -8.80 22.69
N THR A 90 -19.00 -8.61 23.36
CA THR A 90 -19.94 -9.67 23.76
C THR A 90 -21.29 -9.51 23.06
N GLY A 91 -21.76 -10.53 22.35
CA GLY A 91 -23.05 -10.51 21.64
C GLY A 91 -23.13 -11.53 20.52
N GLY A 92 -24.29 -11.60 19.84
CA GLY A 92 -24.48 -12.44 18.66
C GLY A 92 -24.22 -11.68 17.37
N GLY A 93 -23.54 -12.32 16.40
CA GLY A 93 -23.17 -11.72 15.12
C GLY A 93 -21.71 -11.97 14.77
N PHE A 94 -21.24 -11.41 13.66
CA PHE A 94 -19.84 -11.50 13.26
C PHE A 94 -19.06 -10.27 13.72
N GLN A 95 -17.80 -10.48 14.09
CA GLN A 95 -16.83 -9.41 14.33
C GLN A 95 -16.04 -9.17 13.04
N LEU A 96 -15.72 -7.90 12.77
CA LEU A 96 -15.00 -7.47 11.57
C LEU A 96 -13.74 -6.73 11.97
N PHE A 97 -12.58 -7.23 11.53
CA PHE A 97 -11.29 -6.63 11.83
C PHE A 97 -10.51 -6.37 10.54
N ARG A 98 -9.70 -5.32 10.54
CA ARG A 98 -8.71 -5.04 9.50
C ARG A 98 -7.30 -5.20 10.08
N ILE A 99 -6.40 -5.81 9.32
CA ILE A 99 -5.02 -6.09 9.73
C ILE A 99 -4.05 -5.79 8.58
N GLY A 100 -2.77 -5.58 8.89
CA GLY A 100 -1.73 -5.38 7.89
C GLY A 100 -2.01 -4.19 6.97
N ASP A 101 -1.85 -4.39 5.66
CA ASP A 101 -1.95 -3.30 4.68
C ASP A 101 -3.36 -2.69 4.56
N ALA A 102 -4.40 -3.37 5.07
CA ALA A 102 -5.73 -2.80 5.19
C ALA A 102 -5.83 -1.71 6.30
N VAL A 103 -4.85 -1.67 7.20
CA VAL A 103 -4.72 -0.63 8.25
C VAL A 103 -3.69 0.41 7.84
N ALA A 104 -2.49 -0.05 7.48
CA ALA A 104 -1.42 0.79 6.98
C ALA A 104 -0.40 -0.08 6.22
N GLY A 105 -0.03 0.35 5.01
CA GLY A 105 1.05 -0.29 4.25
C GLY A 105 2.36 -0.27 5.04
N ARG A 106 2.74 -1.41 5.62
CA ARG A 106 3.95 -1.56 6.43
C ARG A 106 4.82 -2.68 5.85
N ASN A 107 5.39 -3.52 6.71
CA ASN A 107 6.15 -4.70 6.32
C ASN A 107 5.36 -5.98 6.62
N ILE A 108 5.76 -7.08 5.98
CA ILE A 108 5.12 -8.38 6.13
C ILE A 108 5.08 -8.87 7.58
N HIS A 109 6.10 -8.58 8.38
CA HIS A 109 6.15 -9.00 9.78
C HIS A 109 5.03 -8.35 10.58
N ALA A 110 4.76 -7.06 10.37
CA ALA A 110 3.68 -6.35 11.04
C ALA A 110 2.31 -6.99 10.73
N ALA A 111 2.04 -7.27 9.45
CA ALA A 111 0.79 -7.92 9.04
C ALA A 111 0.62 -9.32 9.67
N VAL A 112 1.69 -10.11 9.73
CA VAL A 112 1.69 -11.43 10.38
C VAL A 112 1.45 -11.30 11.89
N TYR A 113 2.09 -10.32 12.55
CA TYR A 113 1.89 -10.09 13.98
C TYR A 113 0.49 -9.60 14.33
N ASP A 114 -0.13 -8.78 13.47
CA ASP A 114 -1.53 -8.36 13.64
C ASP A 114 -2.47 -9.58 13.60
N ALA A 115 -2.29 -10.46 12.59
CA ALA A 115 -3.06 -11.70 12.47
C ALA A 115 -2.85 -12.62 13.68
N LEU A 116 -1.61 -12.83 14.10
CA LEU A 116 -1.27 -13.69 15.23
C LEU A 116 -1.94 -13.23 16.52
N ARG A 117 -1.83 -11.93 16.85
CA ARG A 117 -2.42 -11.37 18.08
C ARG A 117 -3.94 -11.50 18.10
N LEU A 118 -4.57 -11.26 16.95
CA LEU A 118 -6.01 -11.38 16.81
C LEU A 118 -6.41 -12.86 16.94
N CYS A 119 -5.93 -13.73 16.06
CA CYS A 119 -6.37 -15.13 15.99
C CYS A 119 -5.99 -15.97 17.23
N HIS A 120 -4.95 -15.60 17.97
CA HIS A 120 -4.60 -16.30 19.20
C HIS A 120 -5.59 -16.05 20.36
N THR A 121 -6.34 -14.95 20.28
CA THR A 121 -7.20 -14.46 21.37
C THR A 121 -8.68 -14.42 21.01
N LEU A 122 -9.03 -14.84 19.78
CA LEU A 122 -10.41 -15.03 19.31
C LEU A 122 -11.12 -16.18 20.06
#